data_AF-A0A1J4VC77-F1
#
_entry.id   AF-A0A1J4VC77-F1
#
_cell.length_a   1.000
_cell.length_b   1.000
_cell.length_c   1.000
_cell.angle_alpha   90.00
_cell.angle_beta   90.00
_cell.angle_gamma   90.00
#
_symmetry.space_group_name_H-M   'P 1'
#
loop_
_entity.id
_entity.type
_entity.pdbx_description
1 polymer ?
#
loop_
_entity_poly.entity_id
_entity_poly.type
_entity_poly.pdbx_seq_one_letter_code
_entity_poly.pdbx_strand_id
1 'polypeptide(L)'
;MKTITLHVSGTHCASCKILIEDVLNEQMGIKNTNVDLKEKTVSFDTELTDSNDELARILSEKVKHNGYTFSLEKKAKVRRDNGVIWQALPIGLAFLALFFIVQKSGILNFGLGGTITPVTSFIIGLVASVSSCLAIVGGLVLSLSATVSQDKISDVKPMMLFHGGRLVSFAILGGVLGAIGSAIGINFTITAMLGIIASVVMILLGFNLVGVFERNIISLPSRVFSFFRKIEHKTIAPFLVGVGTFFLPCGFTQAMQVVALSSGSFFSGLTIMTAFALGTLPMLALLSFGPASFAQSKHAPLFFKSAGIVVIGLGIFALLAGLAGLGVINPLFNI
;
A
#
# COMPACT_ATOMS: atom_id res chain seq x y z
N MET A 1 -20.11 3.30 -38.44
CA MET A 1 -19.18 3.08 -37.31
C MET A 1 -18.23 1.97 -37.68
N LYS A 2 -16.93 2.17 -37.45
CA LYS A 2 -15.88 1.17 -37.67
C LYS A 2 -15.34 0.72 -36.31
N THR A 3 -15.17 -0.57 -36.12
CA THR A 3 -14.49 -1.11 -34.95
C THR A 3 -12.98 -1.07 -35.17
N ILE A 4 -12.25 -0.44 -34.24
CA ILE A 4 -10.80 -0.36 -34.25
C ILE A 4 -10.27 -1.13 -33.05
N THR A 5 -9.19 -1.89 -33.25
CA THR A 5 -8.47 -2.58 -32.18
C THR A 5 -7.05 -2.02 -32.09
N LEU A 6 -6.65 -1.59 -30.90
CA LEU A 6 -5.31 -1.12 -30.59
C LEU A 6 -4.69 -1.98 -29.48
N HIS A 7 -3.37 -2.11 -29.47
CA HIS A 7 -2.67 -2.70 -28.33
C HIS A 7 -2.53 -1.67 -27.20
N VAL A 8 -2.71 -2.12 -25.96
CA VAL A 8 -2.55 -1.28 -24.76
C VAL A 8 -1.37 -1.75 -23.92
N SER A 9 -0.51 -0.81 -23.55
CA SER A 9 0.61 -1.01 -22.61
C SER A 9 0.33 -0.33 -21.28
N GLY A 10 0.90 -0.86 -20.18
CA GLY A 10 0.72 -0.33 -18.82
C GLY A 10 -0.44 -0.94 -18.03
N THR A 11 -1.19 -1.89 -18.60
CA THR A 11 -2.27 -2.58 -17.86
C THR A 11 -1.72 -3.62 -16.90
N HIS A 12 -2.03 -3.48 -15.60
CA HIS A 12 -1.52 -4.37 -14.54
C HIS A 12 -2.61 -5.00 -13.67
N CYS A 13 -3.87 -4.54 -13.73
CA CYS A 13 -4.96 -5.04 -12.89
C CYS A 13 -6.34 -4.94 -13.59
N ALA A 14 -7.35 -5.56 -12.96
CA ALA A 14 -8.74 -5.48 -13.43
C ALA A 14 -9.29 -4.04 -13.44
N SER A 15 -8.79 -3.16 -12.55
CA SER A 15 -9.15 -1.75 -12.53
C SER A 15 -8.64 -0.97 -13.75
N CYS A 16 -7.54 -1.42 -14.38
CA CYS A 16 -7.03 -0.79 -15.62
C CYS A 16 -8.09 -0.88 -16.73
N LYS A 17 -8.79 -2.02 -16.84
CA LYS A 17 -9.86 -2.22 -17.83
C LYS A 17 -10.95 -1.16 -17.67
N ILE A 18 -11.49 -1.03 -16.46
CA ILE A 18 -12.61 -0.12 -16.17
C ILE A 18 -12.22 1.34 -16.44
N LEU A 19 -11.03 1.75 -15.98
CA LEU A 19 -10.54 3.12 -16.18
C LEU A 19 -10.35 3.46 -17.66
N ILE A 20 -9.76 2.55 -18.43
CA ILE A 20 -9.56 2.75 -19.88
C ILE A 20 -10.91 2.79 -20.60
N GLU A 21 -11.85 1.91 -20.25
CA GLU A 21 -13.19 1.88 -20.84
C GLU A 21 -13.96 3.17 -20.57
N ASP A 22 -13.91 3.69 -19.35
CA ASP A 22 -14.58 4.94 -18.99
C ASP A 22 -13.98 6.14 -19.75
N VAL A 23 -12.66 6.32 -19.71
CA VAL A 23 -11.99 7.47 -20.36
C VAL A 23 -12.24 7.49 -21.87
N LEU A 24 -12.25 6.32 -22.51
CA LEU A 24 -12.50 6.22 -23.94
C LEU A 24 -13.97 6.43 -24.30
N ASN A 25 -14.92 5.92 -23.51
CA ASN A 25 -16.35 6.15 -23.73
C ASN A 25 -16.77 7.61 -23.48
N GLU A 26 -15.99 8.39 -22.74
CA GLU A 26 -16.19 9.84 -22.59
C GLU A 26 -15.75 10.66 -23.82
N GLN A 27 -14.98 10.08 -24.74
CA GLN A 27 -14.52 10.80 -25.94
C GLN A 27 -15.65 10.91 -26.98
N MET A 28 -15.85 12.11 -27.52
CA MET A 28 -16.81 12.32 -28.61
C MET A 28 -16.44 11.44 -29.82
N GLY A 29 -17.42 10.69 -30.33
CA GLY A 29 -17.23 9.81 -31.48
C GLY A 29 -16.65 8.43 -31.16
N ILE A 30 -16.55 8.04 -29.89
CA ILE A 30 -16.16 6.69 -29.44
C ILE A 30 -17.29 6.04 -28.64
N LYS A 31 -17.59 4.77 -28.93
CA LYS A 31 -18.61 3.96 -28.24
C LYS A 31 -18.18 2.51 -28.12
N ASN A 32 -18.85 1.76 -27.24
CA ASN A 32 -18.66 0.31 -27.06
C ASN A 32 -17.21 -0.09 -26.78
N THR A 33 -16.50 0.68 -25.96
CA THR A 33 -15.13 0.33 -25.60
C THR A 33 -15.10 -0.96 -24.77
N ASN A 34 -14.26 -1.91 -25.18
CA ASN A 34 -13.95 -3.12 -24.42
C ASN A 34 -12.43 -3.33 -24.35
N VAL A 35 -11.93 -3.56 -23.14
CA VAL A 35 -10.51 -3.89 -22.89
C VAL A 35 -10.37 -5.37 -22.60
N ASP A 36 -9.51 -6.04 -23.37
CA ASP A 36 -9.05 -7.40 -23.12
C ASP A 36 -7.68 -7.37 -22.44
N LEU A 37 -7.66 -7.68 -21.14
CA LEU A 37 -6.44 -7.72 -20.32
C LEU A 37 -5.56 -8.95 -20.60
N LYS A 38 -6.11 -9.99 -21.23
CA LYS A 38 -5.38 -11.20 -21.61
C LYS A 38 -4.56 -10.93 -22.88
N GLU A 39 -5.21 -10.38 -23.90
CA GLU A 39 -4.59 -10.06 -25.19
C GLU A 39 -3.90 -8.69 -25.19
N LYS A 40 -4.12 -7.87 -24.14
CA LYS A 40 -3.61 -6.50 -24.02
C LYS A 40 -4.05 -5.64 -25.19
N THR A 41 -5.34 -5.70 -25.49
CA THR A 41 -5.96 -4.94 -26.57
C THR A 41 -7.14 -4.13 -26.05
N VAL A 42 -7.40 -3.00 -26.69
CA VAL A 42 -8.62 -2.23 -26.53
C VAL A 42 -9.33 -2.19 -27.88
N SER A 43 -10.62 -2.51 -27.89
CA SER A 43 -11.50 -2.44 -29.05
C SER A 43 -12.60 -1.42 -28.80
N PHE A 44 -12.86 -0.54 -29.76
CA PHE A 44 -13.93 0.45 -29.66
C PHE A 44 -14.51 0.77 -31.03
N ASP A 45 -15.76 1.22 -31.05
CA ASP A 45 -16.45 1.67 -32.25
C ASP A 45 -16.30 3.18 -32.39
N THR A 46 -15.91 3.65 -33.57
CA THR A 46 -15.75 5.08 -33.83
C THR A 46 -16.38 5.52 -35.15
N GLU A 47 -16.80 6.79 -35.19
CA GLU A 47 -17.24 7.49 -36.40
C GLU A 47 -16.15 8.44 -36.94
N LEU A 48 -15.03 8.56 -36.24
CA LEU A 48 -13.90 9.40 -36.64
C LEU A 48 -13.23 8.82 -37.89
N THR A 49 -12.86 9.71 -38.80
CA THR A 49 -12.19 9.38 -40.07
C THR A 49 -10.67 9.41 -39.99
N ASP A 50 -10.12 9.72 -38.82
CA ASP A 50 -8.69 9.79 -38.57
C ASP A 50 -8.01 8.43 -38.81
N SER A 51 -6.73 8.47 -39.21
CA SER A 51 -5.95 7.24 -39.36
C SER A 51 -5.79 6.51 -38.02
N ASN A 52 -5.65 5.18 -38.06
CA ASN A 52 -5.52 4.41 -36.82
C ASN A 52 -4.28 4.84 -35.98
N ASP A 53 -3.21 5.33 -36.62
CA ASP A 53 -2.03 5.90 -35.94
C ASP A 53 -2.33 7.21 -35.22
N GLU A 54 -3.07 8.10 -35.88
CA GLU A 54 -3.49 9.39 -35.33
C GLU A 54 -4.40 9.17 -34.11
N LEU A 55 -5.37 8.25 -34.22
CA LEU A 55 -6.22 7.84 -33.11
C LEU A 55 -5.43 7.23 -31.96
N ALA A 56 -4.47 6.34 -32.26
CA ALA A 56 -3.61 5.78 -31.22
C ALA A 56 -2.82 6.88 -30.48
N ARG A 57 -2.37 7.92 -31.19
CA ARG A 57 -1.64 9.06 -30.60
C ARG A 57 -2.54 9.94 -29.74
N ILE A 58 -3.71 10.35 -30.24
CA ILE A 58 -4.68 11.19 -29.54
C ILE A 58 -5.17 10.49 -28.27
N LEU A 59 -5.58 9.23 -28.40
CA LEU A 59 -6.07 8.44 -27.27
C LEU A 59 -4.96 8.15 -26.27
N SER A 60 -3.74 7.90 -26.74
CA SER A 60 -2.58 7.75 -25.85
C SER A 60 -2.38 9.00 -25.02
N GLU A 61 -2.51 10.20 -25.59
CA GLU A 61 -2.37 11.45 -24.84
C GLU A 61 -3.39 11.55 -23.70
N LYS A 62 -4.63 11.10 -23.94
CA LYS A 62 -5.69 11.09 -22.92
C LYS A 62 -5.38 10.17 -21.76
N VAL A 63 -4.78 9.01 -22.00
CA VAL A 63 -4.50 8.01 -20.94
C VAL A 63 -3.04 7.99 -20.46
N LYS A 64 -2.17 8.80 -21.07
CA LYS A 64 -0.72 8.86 -20.77
C LYS A 64 -0.46 9.18 -19.30
N HIS A 65 -1.27 10.07 -18.74
CA HIS A 65 -1.17 10.48 -17.34
C HIS A 65 -1.49 9.33 -16.36
N ASN A 66 -2.29 8.35 -16.78
CA ASN A 66 -2.56 7.12 -16.02
C ASN A 66 -1.52 6.01 -16.27
N GLY A 67 -0.47 6.29 -17.06
CA GLY A 67 0.59 5.32 -17.39
C GLY A 67 0.24 4.35 -18.51
N TYR A 68 -0.85 4.58 -19.25
CA TYR A 68 -1.22 3.74 -20.39
C TYR A 68 -0.77 4.36 -21.72
N THR A 69 -0.50 3.51 -22.70
CA THR A 69 -0.26 3.93 -24.09
C THR A 69 -0.90 2.95 -25.05
N PHE A 70 -1.40 3.48 -26.16
CA PHE A 70 -1.95 2.70 -27.26
C PHE A 70 -0.99 2.65 -28.44
N SER A 71 -0.95 1.53 -29.14
CA SER A 71 -0.15 1.35 -30.35
C SER A 71 -0.81 0.38 -31.33
N LEU A 72 -0.51 0.52 -32.62
CA LEU A 72 -1.00 -0.40 -33.65
C LEU A 72 -0.31 -1.76 -33.59
N GLU A 73 0.97 -1.76 -33.28
CA GLU A 73 1.74 -2.97 -33.07
C GLU A 73 1.90 -3.27 -31.58
N LYS A 74 2.02 -4.55 -31.27
CA LYS A 74 2.37 -4.99 -29.92
C LYS A 74 3.79 -4.51 -29.61
N LYS A 75 3.91 -3.39 -28.88
CA LYS A 75 5.22 -2.95 -28.36
C LYS A 75 5.85 -4.10 -27.57
N ALA A 76 7.06 -4.49 -27.98
CA ALA A 76 7.86 -5.49 -27.28
C ALA A 76 7.97 -5.10 -25.80
N LYS A 77 7.87 -6.11 -24.90
CA LYS A 77 7.98 -5.91 -23.44
C LYS A 77 9.09 -4.90 -23.16
N VAL A 78 8.76 -3.73 -22.59
CA VAL A 78 9.77 -2.88 -21.96
C VAL A 78 10.49 -3.80 -20.98
N ARG A 79 11.77 -4.10 -21.25
CA ARG A 79 12.59 -4.95 -20.38
C ARG A 79 12.46 -4.37 -18.99
N ARG A 80 11.96 -5.18 -18.05
CA ARG A 80 12.07 -4.86 -16.62
C ARG A 80 13.52 -4.51 -16.39
N ASP A 81 13.77 -3.33 -15.86
CA ASP A 81 15.11 -2.93 -15.47
C ASP A 81 15.51 -3.79 -14.26
N ASN A 82 16.01 -4.99 -14.57
CA ASN A 82 16.52 -5.94 -13.60
C ASN A 82 17.72 -5.35 -12.84
N GLY A 83 18.39 -4.33 -13.40
CA GLY A 83 19.49 -3.63 -12.75
C GLY A 83 19.09 -3.00 -11.42
N VAL A 84 17.89 -2.43 -11.33
CA VAL A 84 17.40 -1.81 -10.09
C VAL A 84 17.13 -2.85 -8.99
N ILE A 85 16.71 -4.07 -9.34
CA ILE A 85 16.50 -5.14 -8.34
C ILE A 85 17.84 -5.56 -7.70
N TRP A 86 18.87 -5.70 -8.53
CA TRP A 86 20.22 -6.03 -8.04
C TRP A 86 20.82 -4.94 -7.16
N GLN A 87 20.45 -3.67 -7.38
CA GLN A 87 20.80 -2.56 -6.49
C GLN A 87 19.95 -2.51 -5.21
N ALA A 88 18.66 -2.85 -5.30
CA ALA A 88 17.74 -2.85 -4.16
C ALA A 88 18.02 -3.97 -3.16
N LEU A 89 18.46 -5.14 -3.64
CA LEU A 89 18.73 -6.32 -2.83
C LEU A 89 19.73 -6.07 -1.68
N PRO A 90 20.94 -5.55 -1.92
CA PRO A 90 21.89 -5.29 -0.83
C PRO A 90 21.37 -4.22 0.14
N ILE A 91 20.63 -3.21 -0.33
CA ILE A 91 20.05 -2.17 0.54
C ILE A 91 19.02 -2.78 1.48
N GLY A 92 18.08 -3.57 0.95
CA GLY A 92 17.06 -4.23 1.75
C GLY A 92 17.65 -5.23 2.74
N LEU A 93 18.64 -6.03 2.32
CA LEU A 93 19.33 -6.99 3.19
C LEU A 93 20.14 -6.28 4.29
N ALA A 94 20.81 -5.18 3.98
CA ALA A 94 21.53 -4.39 4.98
C ALA A 94 20.58 -3.82 6.04
N PHE A 95 19.40 -3.33 5.63
CA PHE A 95 18.38 -2.85 6.56
C PHE A 95 17.82 -3.97 7.44
N LEU A 96 17.55 -5.14 6.87
CA LEU A 96 17.12 -6.32 7.64
C LEU A 96 18.20 -6.77 8.63
N ALA A 97 19.47 -6.82 8.20
CA ALA A 97 20.59 -7.15 9.08
C ALA A 97 20.69 -6.16 10.24
N LEU A 98 20.61 -4.85 9.95
CA LEU A 98 20.60 -3.81 10.98
C LEU A 98 19.42 -3.99 11.94
N PHE A 99 18.22 -4.24 11.41
CA PHE A 99 17.02 -4.49 12.23
C PHE A 99 17.24 -5.66 13.20
N PHE A 100 17.76 -6.79 12.71
CA PHE A 100 18.01 -7.97 13.56
C PHE A 100 19.17 -7.74 14.55
N ILE A 101 20.20 -6.98 14.19
CA ILE A 101 21.28 -6.58 15.11
C ILE A 101 20.71 -5.75 16.26
N VAL A 102 19.87 -4.76 15.94
CA VAL A 102 19.20 -3.88 16.90
C VAL A 102 18.20 -4.65 17.76
N GLN A 103 17.50 -5.64 17.20
CA GLN A 103 16.61 -6.51 17.97
C GLN A 103 17.41 -7.40 18.94
N LYS A 104 18.50 -8.01 18.46
CA LYS A 104 19.35 -8.92 19.25
C LYS A 104 20.15 -8.19 20.34
N SER A 105 20.49 -6.92 20.14
CA SER A 105 21.18 -6.12 21.17
C SER A 105 20.29 -5.82 22.38
N GLY A 106 18.99 -6.10 22.31
CA GLY A 106 18.04 -5.83 23.39
C GLY A 106 17.79 -4.33 23.59
N ILE A 107 18.35 -3.44 22.76
CA ILE A 107 18.13 -2.00 22.87
C ILE A 107 16.66 -1.63 22.62
N LEU A 108 15.97 -2.40 21.77
CA LEU A 108 14.53 -2.27 21.59
C LEU A 108 13.76 -2.70 22.83
N ASN A 109 14.27 -3.68 23.58
CA ASN A 109 13.67 -4.15 24.84
C ASN A 109 13.97 -3.20 26.03
N PHE A 110 14.92 -2.29 25.87
CA PHE A 110 15.30 -1.29 26.87
C PHE A 110 14.14 -0.28 27.04
N GLY A 111 13.40 -0.40 28.15
CA GLY A 111 12.18 0.38 28.42
C GLY A 111 10.86 -0.28 27.99
N LEU A 112 10.89 -1.46 27.35
CA LEU A 112 9.70 -2.28 27.05
C LEU A 112 9.38 -3.32 28.14
N GLY A 113 10.26 -3.52 29.12
CA GLY A 113 10.03 -4.41 30.27
C GLY A 113 9.03 -3.89 31.31
N GLY A 114 8.37 -2.76 31.04
CA GLY A 114 7.30 -2.19 31.85
C GLY A 114 5.96 -2.21 31.11
N THR A 115 4.87 -1.91 31.82
CA THR A 115 3.53 -1.77 31.23
C THR A 115 3.57 -0.85 30.00
N ILE A 116 3.09 -1.31 28.85
CA ILE A 116 3.10 -0.50 27.63
C ILE A 116 2.16 0.70 27.84
N THR A 117 2.73 1.90 27.80
CA THR A 117 2.03 3.17 28.02
C THR A 117 1.82 3.90 26.70
N PRO A 118 0.96 4.94 26.66
CA PRO A 118 0.90 5.83 25.49
C PRO A 118 2.27 6.42 25.12
N VAL A 119 3.14 6.71 26.08
CA VAL A 119 4.48 7.26 25.82
C VAL A 119 5.35 6.25 25.08
N THR A 120 5.42 5.00 25.56
CA THR A 120 6.19 3.95 24.86
C THR A 120 5.58 3.64 23.50
N SER A 121 4.25 3.67 23.38
CA SER A 121 3.54 3.51 22.11
C SER A 121 3.90 4.61 21.09
N PHE A 122 4.04 5.86 21.54
CA PHE A 122 4.51 6.97 20.69
C PHE A 122 5.96 6.77 20.21
N ILE A 123 6.87 6.36 21.10
CA ILE A 123 8.26 6.05 20.74
C ILE A 123 8.32 4.90 19.74
N ILE A 124 7.55 3.83 19.96
CA ILE A 124 7.42 2.73 19.00
C ILE A 124 6.89 3.25 17.67
N GLY A 125 5.94 4.19 17.68
CA GLY A 125 5.45 4.88 16.49
C GLY A 125 6.55 5.61 15.72
N LEU A 126 7.42 6.36 16.40
CA LEU A 126 8.56 7.04 15.78
C LEU A 126 9.52 6.03 15.12
N VAL A 127 9.87 4.94 15.81
CA VAL A 127 10.73 3.89 15.26
C VAL A 127 10.07 3.17 14.08
N ALA A 128 8.77 2.86 14.20
CA ALA A 128 8.01 2.23 13.12
C ALA A 128 7.96 3.11 11.86
N SER A 129 7.90 4.43 12.05
CA SER A 129 7.81 5.42 10.98
C SER A 129 9.04 5.47 10.08
N VAL A 130 10.19 5.00 10.55
CA VAL A 130 11.45 4.91 9.78
C VAL A 130 11.79 3.48 9.34
N SER A 131 10.89 2.52 9.58
CA SER A 131 11.07 1.10 9.31
C SER A 131 10.04 0.57 8.30
N SER A 132 9.39 -0.56 8.58
CA SER A 132 8.45 -1.22 7.66
C SER A 132 7.17 -0.46 7.39
N CYS A 133 6.70 0.35 8.34
CA CYS A 133 5.52 1.17 8.09
C CYS A 133 5.82 2.33 7.11
N LEU A 134 7.08 2.75 6.98
CA LEU A 134 7.51 3.69 5.92
C LEU A 134 7.37 3.06 4.53
N ALA A 135 7.76 1.80 4.39
CA ALA A 135 7.68 1.07 3.12
C ALA A 135 6.24 0.97 2.60
N ILE A 136 5.30 0.58 3.48
CA ILE A 136 3.90 0.34 3.10
C ILE A 136 3.12 1.66 3.07
N VAL A 137 3.09 2.38 4.19
CA VAL A 137 2.26 3.59 4.33
C VAL A 137 2.93 4.78 3.63
N GLY A 138 4.24 4.93 3.72
CA GLY A 138 4.95 5.97 2.96
C GLY A 138 4.80 5.78 1.46
N GLY A 139 4.79 4.53 0.96
CA GLY A 139 4.49 4.24 -0.44
C GLY A 139 3.06 4.62 -0.85
N LEU A 140 2.09 4.38 0.02
CA LEU A 140 0.70 4.80 -0.17
C LEU A 140 0.56 6.33 -0.18
N VAL A 141 1.23 7.03 0.75
CA VAL A 141 1.28 8.49 0.82
C VAL A 141 1.91 9.10 -0.43
N LEU A 142 3.03 8.54 -0.89
CA LEU A 142 3.69 8.98 -2.13
C LEU A 142 2.81 8.78 -3.36
N SER A 143 2.11 7.64 -3.44
CA SER A 143 1.17 7.36 -4.55
C SER A 143 -0.03 8.30 -4.54
N LEU A 144 -0.57 8.60 -3.35
CA LEU A 144 -1.67 9.55 -3.18
C LEU A 144 -1.22 10.98 -3.50
N SER A 145 -0.01 11.38 -3.07
CA SER A 145 0.59 12.68 -3.37
C SER A 145 0.82 12.87 -4.87
N ALA A 146 1.35 11.84 -5.55
CA ALA A 146 1.50 11.85 -7.01
C ALA A 146 0.16 11.98 -7.76
N THR A 147 -0.92 11.43 -7.22
CA THR A 147 -2.27 11.53 -7.80
C THR A 147 -2.89 12.92 -7.56
N VAL A 148 -2.71 13.49 -6.36
CA VAL A 148 -3.28 14.78 -5.97
C VAL A 148 -2.57 15.96 -6.63
N SER A 149 -1.24 15.90 -6.76
CA SER A 149 -0.43 16.96 -7.38
C SER A 149 -0.73 17.17 -8.87
N GLN A 150 -1.34 16.17 -9.52
CA GLN A 150 -1.81 16.28 -10.91
C GLN A 150 -3.09 17.11 -11.05
N ASP A 151 -3.88 17.30 -9.99
CA ASP A 151 -5.27 17.79 -10.06
C ASP A 151 -5.45 19.29 -9.71
N LYS A 152 -4.36 20.08 -9.62
CA LYS A 152 -4.34 21.52 -9.23
C LYS A 152 -5.00 21.87 -7.88
N ILE A 153 -5.49 20.89 -7.13
CA ILE A 153 -5.98 21.06 -5.75
C ILE A 153 -4.76 21.28 -4.87
N SER A 154 -4.86 22.17 -3.87
CA SER A 154 -3.79 22.32 -2.89
C SER A 154 -3.51 20.97 -2.22
N ASP A 155 -2.29 20.46 -2.41
CA ASP A 155 -1.82 19.14 -1.93
C ASP A 155 -2.09 18.92 -0.43
N VAL A 156 -2.32 20.01 0.31
CA VAL A 156 -2.53 20.04 1.74
C VAL A 156 -3.85 19.39 2.18
N LYS A 157 -4.97 19.69 1.51
CA LYS A 157 -6.30 19.24 1.99
C LYS A 157 -6.46 17.72 1.93
N PRO A 158 -6.11 17.04 0.83
CA PRO A 158 -6.15 15.57 0.76
C PRO A 158 -5.22 14.89 1.76
N MET A 159 -4.02 15.43 1.98
CA MET A 159 -3.07 14.87 2.95
C MET A 159 -3.54 15.03 4.39
N MET A 160 -4.13 16.19 4.74
CA MET A 160 -4.76 16.37 6.05
C MET A 160 -5.92 15.40 6.26
N LEU A 161 -6.74 15.15 5.24
CA LEU A 161 -7.84 14.20 5.31
C LEU A 161 -7.33 12.76 5.50
N PHE A 162 -6.26 12.37 4.81
CA PHE A 162 -5.60 11.08 5.00
C PHE A 162 -5.09 10.89 6.44
N HIS A 163 -4.32 11.85 6.96
CA HIS A 163 -3.79 11.75 8.33
C HIS A 163 -4.89 11.82 9.39
N GLY A 164 -5.92 12.63 9.15
CA GLY A 164 -7.11 12.70 9.99
C GLY A 164 -7.86 11.36 10.02
N GLY A 165 -8.08 10.75 8.87
CA GLY A 165 -8.72 9.42 8.77
C GLY A 165 -7.92 8.34 9.50
N ARG A 166 -6.59 8.35 9.36
CA ARG A 166 -5.69 7.45 10.09
C ARG A 166 -5.75 7.67 11.60
N LEU A 167 -5.70 8.91 12.08
CA LEU A 167 -5.69 9.18 13.52
C LEU A 167 -7.03 8.78 14.16
N VAL A 168 -8.14 9.12 13.50
CA VAL A 168 -9.49 8.77 13.96
C VAL A 168 -9.70 7.25 13.95
N SER A 169 -9.28 6.55 12.89
CA SER A 169 -9.44 5.09 12.84
C SER A 169 -8.60 4.38 13.88
N PHE A 170 -7.34 4.79 14.08
CA PHE A 170 -6.47 4.19 15.10
C PHE A 170 -7.01 4.43 16.51
N ALA A 171 -7.56 5.61 16.80
CA ALA A 171 -8.19 5.90 18.08
C ALA A 171 -9.43 5.02 18.32
N ILE A 172 -10.40 5.06 17.40
CA ILE A 172 -11.68 4.35 17.57
C ILE A 172 -11.48 2.84 17.53
N LEU A 173 -10.80 2.32 16.50
CA LEU A 173 -10.59 0.88 16.34
C LEU A 173 -9.64 0.33 17.41
N GLY A 174 -8.66 1.12 17.86
CA GLY A 174 -7.84 0.77 19.02
C GLY A 174 -8.66 0.63 20.30
N GLY A 175 -9.59 1.56 20.53
CA GLY A 175 -10.53 1.45 21.65
C GLY A 175 -11.46 0.25 21.53
N VAL A 176 -11.98 -0.01 20.33
CA VAL A 176 -12.80 -1.22 20.07
C VAL A 176 -11.99 -2.49 20.37
N LEU A 177 -10.73 -2.58 19.95
CA LEU A 177 -9.87 -3.72 20.30
C LEU A 177 -9.70 -3.84 21.81
N GLY A 178 -9.42 -2.75 22.53
CA GLY A 178 -9.31 -2.80 24.00
C GLY A 178 -10.59 -3.23 24.70
N ALA A 179 -11.76 -2.80 24.21
CA ALA A 179 -13.06 -3.26 24.70
C ALA A 179 -13.32 -4.74 24.39
N ILE A 180 -12.94 -5.21 23.20
CA ILE A 180 -13.05 -6.63 22.84
C ILE A 180 -12.17 -7.49 23.76
N GLY A 181 -10.97 -6.99 24.10
CA GLY A 181 -10.04 -7.67 24.99
C GLY A 181 -10.59 -7.91 26.39
N SER A 182 -11.44 -7.00 26.89
CA SER A 182 -12.10 -7.15 28.18
C SER A 182 -13.19 -8.24 28.17
N ALA A 183 -13.83 -8.47 27.02
CA ALA A 183 -14.93 -9.41 26.87
C ALA A 183 -14.48 -10.84 26.52
N ILE A 184 -13.44 -10.97 25.69
CA ILE A 184 -13.02 -12.26 25.10
C ILE A 184 -11.80 -12.85 25.82
N GLY A 185 -11.02 -12.01 26.53
CA GLY A 185 -9.67 -12.38 26.95
C GLY A 185 -8.73 -12.58 25.76
N ILE A 186 -7.43 -12.74 26.04
CA ILE A 186 -6.43 -12.92 24.98
C ILE A 186 -6.37 -14.40 24.62
N ASN A 187 -7.10 -14.82 23.57
CA ASN A 187 -6.89 -16.14 22.99
C ASN A 187 -5.65 -16.11 22.07
N PHE A 188 -4.54 -16.62 22.60
CA PHE A 188 -3.27 -16.67 21.91
C PHE A 188 -3.35 -17.36 20.53
N THR A 189 -4.13 -18.42 20.40
CA THR A 189 -4.31 -19.16 19.13
C THR A 189 -4.96 -18.26 18.07
N ILE A 190 -6.00 -17.51 18.43
CA ILE A 190 -6.67 -16.59 17.50
C ILE A 190 -5.70 -15.48 17.06
N THR A 191 -4.98 -14.88 18.02
CA THR A 191 -3.98 -13.85 17.72
C THR A 191 -2.87 -14.36 16.80
N ALA A 192 -2.37 -15.57 17.02
CA ALA A 192 -1.36 -16.18 16.18
C ALA A 192 -1.88 -16.53 14.77
N MET A 193 -3.11 -17.04 14.64
CA MET A 193 -3.74 -17.29 13.34
C MET A 193 -3.92 -16.00 12.53
N LEU A 194 -4.42 -14.94 13.15
CA LEU A 194 -4.56 -13.63 12.51
C LEU A 194 -3.20 -13.06 12.11
N GLY A 195 -2.18 -13.21 12.96
CA GLY A 195 -0.80 -12.85 12.66
C GLY A 195 -0.24 -13.58 11.44
N ILE A 196 -0.46 -14.89 11.32
CA ILE A 196 -0.06 -15.71 10.17
C ILE A 196 -0.73 -15.22 8.88
N ILE A 197 -2.06 -15.03 8.89
CA ILE A 197 -2.81 -14.54 7.72
C ILE A 197 -2.24 -13.19 7.28
N ALA A 198 -2.05 -12.27 8.23
CA ALA A 198 -1.55 -10.94 7.92
C ALA A 198 -0.11 -10.98 7.40
N SER A 199 0.74 -11.87 7.92
CA SER A 199 2.11 -12.11 7.44
C SER A 199 2.15 -12.59 5.99
N VAL A 200 1.24 -13.49 5.61
CA VAL A 200 1.10 -13.93 4.20
C VAL A 200 0.73 -12.75 3.31
N VAL A 201 -0.20 -11.90 3.74
CA VAL A 201 -0.56 -10.69 2.98
C VAL A 201 0.65 -9.72 2.88
N MET A 202 1.45 -9.54 3.94
CA MET A 202 2.70 -8.75 3.86
C MET A 202 3.64 -9.27 2.80
N ILE A 203 3.88 -10.58 2.77
CA ILE A 203 4.79 -11.22 1.81
C ILE A 203 4.28 -10.98 0.39
N LEU A 204 2.98 -11.14 0.14
CA LEU A 204 2.37 -10.89 -1.16
C LEU A 204 2.51 -9.42 -1.59
N LEU A 205 2.27 -8.47 -0.68
CA LEU A 205 2.47 -7.04 -0.94
C LEU A 205 3.95 -6.70 -1.19
N GLY A 206 4.87 -7.31 -0.47
CA GLY A 206 6.30 -7.12 -0.67
C GLY A 206 6.77 -7.62 -2.04
N PHE A 207 6.33 -8.81 -2.48
CA PHE A 207 6.60 -9.30 -3.84
C PHE A 207 6.00 -8.41 -4.94
N ASN A 208 4.86 -7.79 -4.66
CA ASN A 208 4.24 -6.81 -5.55
C ASN A 208 5.11 -5.55 -5.66
N LEU A 209 5.62 -5.01 -4.54
CA LEU A 209 6.53 -3.86 -4.50
C LEU A 209 7.88 -4.13 -5.20
N VAL A 210 8.42 -5.35 -5.09
CA VAL A 210 9.63 -5.75 -5.84
C VAL A 210 9.36 -5.83 -7.35
N GLY A 211 8.10 -6.03 -7.74
CA GLY A 211 7.68 -6.17 -9.12
C GLY A 211 7.97 -7.55 -9.69
N VAL A 212 7.90 -8.60 -8.88
CA VAL A 212 8.05 -10.01 -9.34
C VAL A 212 6.84 -10.39 -10.20
N PHE A 213 5.63 -10.06 -9.74
CA PHE A 213 4.39 -10.35 -10.46
C PHE A 213 4.15 -9.35 -11.59
N GLU A 214 3.87 -9.82 -12.82
CA GLU A 214 3.53 -8.96 -13.98
C GLU A 214 2.14 -8.31 -13.86
N ARG A 215 1.29 -8.83 -12.96
CA ARG A 215 -0.05 -8.35 -12.64
C ARG A 215 -0.20 -8.16 -11.13
N ASN A 216 -0.91 -7.12 -10.70
CA ASN A 216 -1.32 -6.96 -9.30
C ASN A 216 -2.26 -8.12 -8.93
N ILE A 217 -1.77 -9.09 -8.16
CA ILE A 217 -2.58 -10.23 -7.71
C ILE A 217 -3.66 -9.77 -6.71
N ILE A 218 -3.34 -8.74 -5.93
CA ILE A 218 -4.27 -8.08 -5.01
C ILE A 218 -4.78 -6.83 -5.73
N SER A 219 -5.78 -7.01 -6.58
CA SER A 219 -6.59 -5.89 -7.06
C SER A 219 -7.96 -5.99 -6.40
N LEU A 220 -8.53 -4.84 -6.02
CA LEU A 220 -9.87 -4.81 -5.46
C LEU A 220 -10.83 -5.47 -6.48
N PRO A 221 -11.73 -6.36 -6.05
CA PRO A 221 -12.76 -6.91 -6.93
C PRO A 221 -13.49 -5.77 -7.65
N SER A 222 -13.83 -5.95 -8.93
CA SER A 222 -14.42 -4.89 -9.77
C SER A 222 -15.63 -4.19 -9.12
N ARG A 223 -16.44 -4.92 -8.35
CA ARG A 223 -17.56 -4.36 -7.56
C ARG A 223 -17.10 -3.43 -6.46
N VAL A 224 -16.09 -3.81 -5.68
CA VAL A 224 -15.55 -2.99 -4.60
C VAL A 224 -14.90 -1.74 -5.18
N PHE A 225 -14.13 -1.88 -6.27
CA PHE A 225 -13.57 -0.74 -7.00
C PHE A 225 -14.67 0.20 -7.54
N SER A 226 -15.76 -0.32 -8.12
CA SER A 226 -16.89 0.48 -8.60
C SER A 226 -17.66 1.18 -7.47
N PHE A 227 -17.75 0.56 -6.28
CA PHE A 227 -18.36 1.14 -5.09
C PHE A 227 -17.51 2.29 -4.54
N PHE A 228 -16.20 2.11 -4.44
CA PHE A 228 -15.27 3.18 -4.08
C PHE A 228 -15.25 4.33 -5.10
N ARG A 229 -15.45 4.03 -6.39
CA ARG A 229 -15.60 5.04 -7.44
C ARG A 229 -16.94 5.78 -7.38
N LYS A 230 -18.03 5.15 -6.92
CA LYS A 230 -19.28 5.88 -6.62
C LYS A 230 -19.16 6.81 -5.40
N ILE A 231 -18.16 6.58 -4.55
CA ILE A 231 -17.78 7.46 -3.42
C ILE A 231 -16.81 8.56 -3.89
N GLU A 232 -16.81 8.88 -5.18
CA GLU A 232 -16.10 10.02 -5.79
C GLU A 232 -16.72 11.36 -5.38
N HIS A 233 -16.66 11.65 -4.08
CA HIS A 233 -16.36 13.00 -3.66
C HIS A 233 -14.85 13.05 -3.48
N LYS A 234 -14.18 13.82 -4.35
CA LYS A 234 -12.73 14.09 -4.38
C LYS A 234 -12.11 14.44 -3.00
N THR A 235 -12.95 14.69 -2.01
CA THR A 235 -12.60 15.03 -0.62
C THR A 235 -12.56 13.82 0.31
N ILE A 236 -13.43 12.80 0.18
CA ILE A 236 -13.54 11.75 1.20
C ILE A 236 -12.60 10.55 0.97
N ALA A 237 -12.19 10.31 -0.28
CA ALA A 237 -11.33 9.17 -0.62
C ALA A 237 -10.00 9.17 0.17
N PRO A 238 -9.25 10.29 0.30
CA PRO A 238 -8.04 10.34 1.13
C PRO A 238 -8.31 9.93 2.59
N PHE A 239 -9.43 10.38 3.17
CA PHE A 239 -9.83 10.03 4.53
C PHE A 239 -10.07 8.52 4.67
N LEU A 240 -10.82 7.92 3.75
CA LEU A 240 -11.10 6.47 3.76
C LEU A 240 -9.83 5.63 3.56
N VAL A 241 -8.91 6.10 2.71
CA VAL A 241 -7.59 5.47 2.54
C VAL A 241 -6.79 5.54 3.84
N GLY A 242 -6.84 6.68 4.55
CA GLY A 242 -6.29 6.85 5.89
C GLY A 242 -6.89 5.87 6.91
N VAL A 243 -8.22 5.74 6.92
CA VAL A 243 -8.93 4.76 7.77
C VAL A 243 -8.44 3.34 7.48
N GLY A 244 -8.31 2.99 6.21
CA GLY A 244 -7.84 1.68 5.74
C GLY A 244 -6.44 1.31 6.22
N THR A 245 -5.60 2.28 6.59
CA THR A 245 -4.24 2.02 7.07
C THR A 245 -4.18 1.21 8.37
N PHE A 246 -5.26 1.19 9.16
CA PHE A 246 -5.36 0.34 10.35
C PHE A 246 -5.34 -1.15 9.99
N PHE A 247 -5.88 -1.52 8.84
CA PHE A 247 -5.96 -2.92 8.40
C PHE A 247 -4.77 -3.34 7.55
N LEU A 248 -3.83 -2.43 7.29
CA LEU A 248 -2.62 -2.76 6.55
C LEU A 248 -1.72 -3.65 7.42
N PRO A 249 -1.20 -4.75 6.86
CA PRO A 249 -0.35 -5.63 7.62
C PRO A 249 1.05 -4.99 7.73
N CYS A 250 1.28 -4.22 8.81
CA CYS A 250 2.60 -3.75 9.23
C CYS A 250 2.89 -4.37 10.60
N GLY A 251 4.06 -5.01 10.77
CA GLY A 251 4.40 -5.72 12.01
C GLY A 251 4.29 -4.85 13.27
N PHE A 252 4.69 -3.58 13.20
CA PHE A 252 4.54 -2.64 14.32
C PHE A 252 3.07 -2.31 14.63
N THR A 253 2.25 -2.10 13.60
CA THR A 253 0.81 -1.85 13.79
C THR A 253 0.11 -3.07 14.38
N GLN A 254 0.44 -4.28 13.92
CA GLN A 254 -0.10 -5.52 14.47
C GLN A 254 0.30 -5.73 15.93
N ALA A 255 1.58 -5.51 16.26
CA ALA A 255 2.04 -5.59 17.64
C ALA A 255 1.25 -4.61 18.53
N MET A 256 1.09 -3.36 18.11
CA MET A 256 0.33 -2.37 18.88
C MET A 256 -1.18 -2.67 18.93
N GLN A 257 -1.76 -3.30 17.91
CA GLN A 257 -3.14 -3.80 17.94
C GLN A 257 -3.31 -4.90 18.98
N VAL A 258 -2.35 -5.82 19.09
CA VAL A 258 -2.33 -6.85 20.15
C VAL A 258 -2.16 -6.21 21.52
N VAL A 259 -1.32 -5.18 21.64
CA VAL A 259 -1.17 -4.43 22.89
C VAL A 259 -2.48 -3.72 23.26
N ALA A 260 -3.13 -3.05 22.31
CA ALA A 260 -4.43 -2.41 22.52
C ALA A 260 -5.49 -3.43 22.94
N LEU A 261 -5.55 -4.59 22.28
CA LEU A 261 -6.42 -5.71 22.68
C LEU A 261 -6.10 -6.19 24.10
N SER A 262 -4.82 -6.37 24.43
CA SER A 262 -4.37 -6.82 25.77
C SER A 262 -4.65 -5.82 26.89
N SER A 263 -4.88 -4.55 26.56
CA SER A 263 -5.14 -3.50 27.54
C SER A 263 -6.49 -3.67 28.26
N GLY A 264 -7.41 -4.46 27.69
CA GLY A 264 -8.69 -4.81 28.32
C GLY A 264 -9.59 -3.62 28.64
N SER A 265 -9.38 -2.45 28.02
CA SER A 265 -10.29 -1.31 28.16
C SER A 265 -10.33 -0.45 26.91
N PHE A 266 -11.52 0.10 26.62
CA PHE A 266 -11.70 0.98 25.46
C PHE A 266 -10.75 2.19 25.51
N PHE A 267 -10.65 2.83 26.68
CA PHE A 267 -9.85 4.05 26.81
C PHE A 267 -8.34 3.77 26.70
N SER A 268 -7.84 2.66 27.26
CA SER A 268 -6.44 2.30 27.12
C SER A 268 -6.09 1.93 25.68
N GLY A 269 -6.90 1.09 25.02
CA GLY A 269 -6.69 0.73 23.61
C GLY A 269 -6.72 1.96 22.68
N LEU A 270 -7.64 2.90 22.94
CA LEU A 270 -7.72 4.18 22.20
C LEU A 270 -6.45 5.00 22.36
N THR A 271 -5.99 5.23 23.59
CA THR A 271 -4.83 6.09 23.86
C THR A 271 -3.52 5.47 23.37
N ILE A 272 -3.36 4.15 23.49
CA ILE A 272 -2.21 3.39 22.96
C ILE A 272 -2.11 3.56 21.44
N MET A 273 -3.19 3.27 20.71
CA MET A 273 -3.17 3.33 19.25
C MET A 273 -3.11 4.77 18.71
N THR A 274 -3.72 5.72 19.42
CA THR A 274 -3.60 7.15 19.08
C THR A 274 -2.16 7.62 19.24
N ALA A 275 -1.51 7.29 20.36
CA ALA A 275 -0.13 7.68 20.59
C ALA A 275 0.83 7.04 19.57
N PHE A 276 0.63 5.76 19.24
CA PHE A 276 1.36 5.11 18.15
C PHE A 276 1.16 5.83 16.81
N ALA A 277 -0.09 6.14 16.44
CA ALA A 277 -0.39 6.84 15.19
C ALA A 277 0.27 8.23 15.14
N LEU A 278 0.23 8.98 16.25
CA LEU A 278 0.93 10.27 16.39
C LEU A 278 2.44 10.11 16.28
N GLY A 279 3.03 9.06 16.84
CA GLY A 279 4.46 8.76 16.69
C GLY A 279 4.85 8.50 15.24
N THR A 280 3.94 7.94 14.43
CA THR A 280 4.20 7.73 13.00
C THR A 280 4.01 8.98 12.14
N LEU A 281 3.36 10.02 12.67
CA LEU A 281 2.93 11.19 11.92
C LEU A 281 4.09 12.07 11.42
N PRO A 282 5.16 12.36 12.19
CA PRO A 282 6.23 13.26 11.74
C PRO A 282 6.87 12.80 10.42
N MET A 283 7.24 11.53 10.30
CA MET A 283 7.86 11.01 9.08
C MET A 283 6.87 10.93 7.91
N LEU A 284 5.62 10.54 8.18
CA LEU A 284 4.59 10.49 7.14
C LEU A 284 4.19 11.90 6.66
N ALA A 285 4.18 12.90 7.54
CA ALA A 285 3.96 14.30 7.20
C ALA A 285 5.13 14.85 6.36
N LEU A 286 6.38 14.53 6.71
CA LEU A 286 7.55 14.86 5.89
C LEU A 286 7.45 14.28 4.48
N LEU A 287 6.94 13.05 4.32
CA LEU A 287 6.68 12.47 3.01
C LEU A 287 5.49 13.10 2.28
N SER A 288 4.44 13.50 3.02
CA SER A 288 3.22 14.07 2.46
C SER A 288 3.42 15.49 1.92
N PHE A 289 4.24 16.28 2.61
CA PHE A 289 4.50 17.69 2.32
C PHE A 289 5.93 17.93 1.80
N GLY A 290 6.71 16.87 1.63
CA GLY A 290 8.02 16.92 0.99
C GLY A 290 7.92 17.21 -0.51
N PRO A 291 9.05 17.42 -1.21
CA PRO A 291 9.02 17.72 -2.63
C PRO A 291 8.39 16.56 -3.42
N ALA A 292 7.24 16.80 -4.05
CA ALA A 292 6.52 15.84 -4.91
C ALA A 292 7.41 15.23 -6.02
N SER A 293 8.53 15.91 -6.33
CA SER A 293 9.61 15.44 -7.22
C SER A 293 10.18 14.06 -6.83
N PHE A 294 10.15 13.65 -5.56
CA PHE A 294 10.71 12.35 -5.16
C PHE A 294 9.96 11.15 -5.78
N ALA A 295 8.62 11.21 -5.83
CA ALA A 295 7.79 10.16 -6.41
C ALA A 295 8.00 10.01 -7.94
N GLN A 296 8.41 11.09 -8.61
CA GLN A 296 8.73 11.12 -10.03
C GLN A 296 10.23 11.00 -10.31
N SER A 297 11.05 10.87 -9.27
CA SER A 297 12.50 10.80 -9.40
C SER A 297 12.96 9.44 -9.90
N LYS A 298 14.16 9.42 -10.51
CA LYS A 298 14.87 8.17 -10.88
C LYS A 298 15.13 7.22 -9.70
N HIS A 299 14.97 7.69 -8.45
CA HIS A 299 15.21 6.92 -7.23
C HIS A 299 13.96 6.21 -6.69
N ALA A 300 12.75 6.58 -7.16
CA ALA A 300 11.51 5.95 -6.70
C ALA A 300 11.48 4.42 -6.94
N PRO A 301 11.87 3.89 -8.13
CA PRO A 301 11.90 2.44 -8.34
C PRO A 301 12.84 1.70 -7.40
N LEU A 302 14.00 2.30 -7.08
CA LEU A 302 14.97 1.74 -6.14
C LEU A 302 14.41 1.71 -4.71
N PHE A 303 13.75 2.79 -4.29
CA PHE A 303 13.10 2.90 -2.98
C PHE A 303 12.01 1.83 -2.82
N PHE A 304 11.05 1.75 -3.76
CA PHE A 304 9.94 0.79 -3.67
C PHE A 304 10.41 -0.67 -3.71
N LYS A 305 11.41 -1.00 -4.54
CA LYS A 305 11.98 -2.35 -4.58
C LYS A 305 12.72 -2.70 -3.28
N SER A 306 13.49 -1.77 -2.71
CA SER A 306 14.20 -1.98 -1.44
C SER A 306 13.21 -2.16 -0.28
N ALA A 307 12.19 -1.29 -0.24
CA ALA A 307 11.06 -1.37 0.69
C ALA A 307 10.33 -2.73 0.57
N GLY A 308 10.08 -3.20 -0.65
CA GLY A 308 9.47 -4.52 -0.90
C GLY A 308 10.29 -5.67 -0.31
N ILE A 309 11.62 -5.65 -0.44
CA ILE A 309 12.52 -6.67 0.13
C ILE A 309 12.45 -6.67 1.66
N VAL A 310 12.47 -5.49 2.29
CA VAL A 310 12.31 -5.36 3.74
C VAL A 310 10.95 -5.89 4.20
N VAL A 311 9.87 -5.56 3.49
CA VAL A 311 8.50 -6.04 3.80
C VAL A 311 8.41 -7.56 3.67
N ILE A 312 9.02 -8.17 2.64
CA ILE A 312 9.09 -9.64 2.50
C ILE A 312 9.83 -10.24 3.70
N GLY A 313 11.02 -9.72 4.04
CA GLY A 313 11.82 -10.24 5.15
C GLY A 313 11.10 -10.19 6.49
N LEU A 314 10.44 -9.06 6.79
CA LEU A 314 9.67 -8.90 8.02
C LEU A 314 8.37 -9.72 8.01
N GLY A 315 7.73 -9.89 6.86
CA GLY A 315 6.58 -10.78 6.71
C GLY A 315 6.95 -12.25 6.94
N ILE A 316 8.10 -12.70 6.42
CA ILE A 316 8.64 -14.04 6.70
C ILE A 316 8.95 -14.19 8.18
N PHE A 317 9.59 -13.18 8.79
CA PHE A 317 9.89 -13.19 10.22
C PHE A 317 8.61 -13.31 11.07
N ALA A 318 7.59 -12.50 10.78
CA ALA A 318 6.30 -12.55 11.49
C ALA A 318 5.56 -13.89 11.29
N LEU A 319 5.64 -14.46 10.08
CA LEU A 319 5.07 -15.78 9.77
C LEU A 319 5.74 -16.88 10.60
N LEU A 320 7.07 -16.88 10.65
CA LEU A 320 7.85 -17.84 11.43
C LEU A 320 7.57 -17.68 12.94
N ALA A 321 7.49 -16.45 13.44
CA ALA A 321 7.14 -16.18 14.83
C ALA A 321 5.73 -16.69 15.19
N GLY A 322 4.74 -16.49 14.29
CA GLY A 322 3.38 -17.01 14.47
C GLY A 322 3.32 -18.54 14.49
N LEU A 323 4.04 -19.21 13.57
CA LEU A 323 4.13 -20.67 13.51
C LEU A 323 4.83 -21.25 14.74
N ALA A 324 5.91 -20.61 15.20
CA ALA A 324 6.60 -20.99 16.42
C ALA A 324 5.70 -20.80 17.65
N GLY A 325 4.96 -19.70 17.70
CA GLY A 325 3.95 -19.45 18.73
C GLY A 325 2.92 -20.57 18.84
N LEU A 326 2.41 -21.05 17.70
CA LEU A 326 1.47 -22.19 17.65
C LEU A 326 2.11 -23.57 17.92
N GLY A 327 3.42 -23.65 18.14
CA GLY A 327 4.14 -24.90 18.36
C GLY A 327 4.33 -25.76 17.09
N VAL A 328 4.12 -25.19 15.90
CA VAL A 328 4.29 -25.91 14.62
C VAL A 328 5.77 -26.08 14.28
N ILE A 329 6.59 -25.12 14.66
CA ILE A 329 8.06 -25.13 14.47
C ILE A 329 8.77 -24.71 15.74
N ASN A 330 10.05 -25.08 15.88
CA ASN A 330 10.90 -24.53 16.93
C ASN A 330 11.18 -23.04 16.66
N PRO A 331 11.25 -22.19 17.70
CA PRO A 331 11.61 -20.79 17.53
C PRO A 331 13.02 -20.67 16.94
N LEU A 332 13.10 -20.12 15.72
CA LEU A 332 14.37 -19.90 15.01
C LEU A 332 15.15 -18.70 15.55
N PHE A 333 14.46 -17.82 16.27
CA PHE A 333 15.02 -16.65 16.92
C PHE A 333 14.61 -16.70 18.40
N ASN A 334 15.59 -16.58 19.31
CA ASN A 334 15.30 -16.30 20.72
C ASN A 334 14.74 -14.87 20.77
N ILE A 335 13.43 -14.76 21.02
CA ILE A 335 12.75 -13.49 21.25
C ILE A 335 12.80 -13.17 22.75
#